data_AF-A0A7Y8MNL9-F1
#
_entry.id   AF-A0A7Y8MNL9-F1
#
_cell.length_a   1.000
_cell.length_b   1.000
_cell.length_c   1.000
_cell.angle_alpha   90.00
_cell.angle_beta   90.00
_cell.angle_gamma   90.00
#
_symmetry.space_group_name_H-M   'P 1'
#
loop_
_entity.id
_entity.type
_entity.pdbx_description
1 polymer ?
#
loop_
_entity_poly.entity_id
_entity_poly.type
_entity_poly.pdbx_seq_one_letter_code
_entity_poly.pdbx_strand_id
1 'polypeptide(L)'
;TSVRLSAELEERLAAVAERARRTKSWIINEAVRDYLERLGEDEKRWGETLEALASVRAGRVADGDEVMAWIASWGKKGEKKPPR
;
A
#
# COMPACT_ATOMS: atom_id res chain seq x y z
N THR A 1 23.73 14.77 9.30
CA THR A 1 22.67 15.63 8.75
C THR A 1 21.95 16.32 9.88
N SER A 2 21.72 17.63 9.79
CA SER A 2 20.86 18.37 10.74
C SER A 2 19.51 18.61 10.07
N VAL A 3 18.41 18.36 10.79
CA VAL A 3 17.04 18.57 10.31
C VAL A 3 16.43 19.71 11.12
N ARG A 4 15.86 20.71 10.44
CA ARG A 4 15.13 21.79 11.13
C ARG A 4 13.71 21.34 11.42
N LEU A 5 13.34 21.39 12.69
CA LEU A 5 11.99 21.10 13.17
C LEU A 5 11.36 22.39 13.71
N SER A 6 10.04 22.54 13.54
CA SER A 6 9.30 23.59 14.25
C SER A 6 9.33 23.29 15.75
N ALA A 7 9.19 24.31 16.59
CA ALA A 7 9.19 24.14 18.04
C ALA A 7 8.09 23.15 18.51
N GLU A 8 6.91 23.22 17.88
CA GLU A 8 5.82 22.30 18.14
C GLU A 8 6.19 20.84 17.80
N LEU A 9 6.83 20.61 16.65
CA LEU A 9 7.22 19.27 16.24
C LEU A 9 8.34 18.70 17.11
N GLU A 10 9.27 19.54 17.55
CA GLU A 10 10.34 19.18 18.49
C GLU A 10 9.77 18.72 19.84
N GLU A 11 8.75 19.42 20.36
CA GLU A 11 8.06 19.07 21.61
C GLU A 11 7.32 17.74 21.47
N ARG A 12 6.53 17.58 20.40
CA ARG A 12 5.82 16.32 20.12
C ARG A 12 6.79 15.15 19.97
N LEU A 13 7.90 15.35 19.24
CA LEU A 13 8.92 14.33 19.05
C LEU A 13 9.60 13.94 20.36
N ALA A 14 9.87 14.91 21.25
CA ALA A 14 10.41 14.64 22.58
C ALA A 14 9.47 13.75 23.40
N ALA A 15 8.18 14.10 23.45
CA ALA A 15 7.17 13.32 24.18
C ALA A 15 7.03 11.89 23.64
N VAL A 16 7.08 11.71 22.32
CA VAL A 16 7.05 10.39 21.67
C VAL A 16 8.31 9.59 22.01
N ALA A 17 9.48 10.20 21.89
CA ALA A 17 10.77 9.57 22.19
C ALA A 17 10.84 9.06 23.63
N GLU A 18 10.43 9.88 24.60
CA GLU A 18 10.35 9.50 26.02
C GLU A 18 9.40 8.32 26.25
N ARG A 19 8.17 8.41 25.73
CA ARG A 19 7.18 7.33 25.87
C ARG A 19 7.62 6.02 25.22
N ALA A 20 8.29 6.11 24.07
CA ALA A 20 8.83 4.95 23.36
C ALA A 20 10.16 4.43 23.96
N ARG A 21 10.78 5.17 24.89
CA ARG A 21 12.14 4.91 25.40
C ARG A 21 13.17 4.77 24.28
N ARG A 22 13.10 5.70 23.32
CA ARG A 22 13.98 5.77 22.14
C ARG A 22 14.55 7.17 22.00
N THR A 23 15.65 7.30 21.25
CA THR A 23 16.20 8.62 20.95
C THR A 23 15.38 9.30 19.85
N LYS A 24 15.34 10.64 19.86
CA LYS A 24 14.70 11.43 18.80
C LYS A 24 15.20 11.04 17.41
N SER A 25 16.51 10.86 17.26
CA SER A 25 17.13 10.44 15.99
C SER A 25 16.66 9.06 15.52
N TRP A 26 16.41 8.12 16.44
CA TRP A 26 15.88 6.81 16.08
C TRP A 26 14.46 6.92 15.52
N ILE A 27 13.59 7.69 16.19
CA ILE A 27 12.21 7.95 15.74
C ILE A 27 12.19 8.68 14.38
N ILE A 28 13.07 9.67 14.17
CA ILE A 28 13.19 10.36 12.88
C ILE A 28 13.57 9.38 11.78
N ASN A 29 14.58 8.52 12.00
CA ASN A 29 15.02 7.56 10.99
C ASN A 29 13.94 6.54 10.65
N GLU A 30 13.19 6.08 11.66
CA GLU A 30 12.04 5.19 11.46
C GLU A 30 10.96 5.89 10.62
N ALA A 31 10.55 7.11 11.01
CA ALA A 31 9.55 7.87 10.28
C ALA A 31 9.94 8.16 8.81
N VAL A 32 11.23 8.42 8.55
CA VAL A 32 11.75 8.62 7.19
C VAL A 32 11.69 7.31 6.40
N ARG A 33 12.04 6.17 6.99
CA ARG A 33 11.94 4.87 6.32
C ARG A 33 10.48 4.57 5.95
N ASP A 34 9.58 4.68 6.91
CA ASP A 34 8.15 4.43 6.69
C ASP A 34 7.57 5.36 5.62
N TYR A 35 8.00 6.62 5.59
CA TYR A 35 7.59 7.57 4.57
C TYR A 35 8.04 7.14 3.17
N LEU A 36 9.31 6.73 3.02
CA LEU A 36 9.85 6.29 1.75
C LEU A 36 9.22 4.97 1.27
N GLU A 37 8.93 4.03 2.19
CA GLU A 37 8.23 2.80 1.87
C GLU A 37 6.81 3.09 1.35
N ARG A 38 6.04 3.93 2.04
CA ARG A 38 4.71 4.35 1.57
C ARG A 38 4.75 5.03 0.20
N LEU A 39 5.73 5.90 -0.04
CA LEU A 39 5.88 6.56 -1.33
C LEU A 39 6.13 5.54 -2.45
N GLY A 40 7.00 4.55 -2.23
CA GLY A 40 7.24 3.48 -3.19
C GLY A 40 6.02 2.60 -3.42
N GLU A 41 5.23 2.32 -2.39
CA GLU A 41 3.95 1.62 -2.54
C GLU A 41 2.95 2.39 -3.40
N ASP A 42 2.85 3.71 -3.21
CA ASP A 42 1.93 4.55 -3.98
C ASP A 42 2.32 4.62 -5.45
N GLU A 43 3.62 4.74 -5.75
CA GLU A 43 4.13 4.67 -7.12
C GLU A 43 3.83 3.31 -7.78
N LYS A 44 4.01 2.22 -7.03
CA LYS A 44 3.67 0.87 -7.49
C LYS A 44 2.17 0.74 -7.79
N ARG A 45 1.30 1.12 -6.85
CA ARG A 45 -0.17 1.07 -7.02
C ARG A 45 -0.62 1.92 -8.21
N TRP A 46 0.01 3.08 -8.40
CA TRP A 46 -0.25 3.95 -9.55
C TRP A 46 0.11 3.25 -10.87
N GLY A 47 1.29 2.64 -10.95
CA GLY A 47 1.70 1.84 -12.11
C GLY A 47 0.74 0.70 -12.43
N GLU A 48 0.37 -0.09 -11.42
CA GLU A 48 -0.60 -1.20 -11.54
C GLU A 48 -1.97 -0.71 -12.03
N THR A 49 -2.42 0.46 -11.56
CA THR A 49 -3.68 1.08 -12.00
C THR A 49 -3.64 1.45 -13.47
N LEU A 50 -2.54 2.06 -13.94
CA LEU A 50 -2.37 2.41 -15.35
C LEU A 50 -2.34 1.17 -16.25
N GLU A 51 -1.67 0.10 -15.81
CA GLU A 51 -1.64 -1.18 -16.53
C GLU A 51 -3.05 -1.80 -16.62
N ALA A 52 -3.80 -1.83 -15.51
CA ALA A 52 -5.17 -2.32 -15.48
C ALA A 52 -6.08 -1.51 -16.42
N LEU A 53 -5.99 -0.18 -16.41
CA LEU A 53 -6.73 0.70 -17.32
C LEU A 53 -6.38 0.43 -18.79
N ALA A 54 -5.10 0.21 -19.11
CA ALA A 54 -4.68 -0.15 -20.45
C ALA A 54 -5.24 -1.51 -20.89
N SER A 55 -5.33 -2.48 -19.97
CA SER A 55 -5.95 -3.79 -20.21
C SER A 55 -7.43 -3.68 -20.57
N VAL A 56 -8.19 -2.90 -19.79
CA VAL A 56 -9.61 -2.63 -20.06
C VAL A 56 -9.77 -1.94 -21.42
N ARG A 57 -8.96 -0.92 -21.72
CA ARG A 57 -9.01 -0.21 -23.02
C ARG A 57 -8.69 -1.14 -24.21
N ALA A 58 -7.86 -2.15 -24.00
CA ALA A 58 -7.56 -3.17 -25.01
C ALA A 58 -8.64 -4.26 -25.12
N GLY A 59 -9.76 -4.14 -24.39
CA GLY A 59 -10.86 -5.10 -24.41
C GLY A 59 -10.57 -6.41 -23.67
N ARG A 60 -9.50 -6.47 -22.87
CA ARG A 60 -9.18 -7.63 -22.03
C ARG A 60 -10.00 -7.57 -20.75
N VAL A 61 -11.28 -7.91 -20.87
CA VAL A 61 -12.27 -7.94 -19.79
C VAL A 61 -12.93 -9.32 -19.76
N ALA A 62 -13.26 -9.78 -18.55
CA ALA A 62 -14.04 -11.00 -18.33
C ALA A 62 -15.50 -10.64 -18.02
N ASP A 63 -16.43 -11.53 -18.36
CA ASP A 63 -17.83 -11.37 -18.01
C ASP A 63 -18.05 -11.50 -16.49
N GLY A 64 -18.83 -10.58 -15.93
CA GLY A 64 -19.05 -10.51 -14.49
C GLY A 64 -19.78 -11.72 -13.92
N ASP A 65 -20.77 -12.26 -14.64
CA ASP A 65 -21.54 -13.41 -14.19
C ASP A 65 -20.68 -14.68 -14.24
N GLU A 66 -19.83 -14.81 -15.27
CA GLU A 66 -18.84 -15.90 -15.34
C GLU A 66 -17.83 -15.85 -14.18
N VAL A 67 -17.33 -14.66 -13.84
CA VAL A 67 -16.44 -14.45 -12.68
C VAL A 67 -17.14 -14.85 -11.38
N MET A 68 -18.38 -14.40 -11.17
CA MET A 68 -19.13 -14.73 -9.96
C MET A 68 -19.43 -16.22 -9.85
N ALA A 69 -19.79 -16.86 -10.96
CA ALA A 69 -20.01 -18.29 -11.00
C ALA A 69 -18.73 -19.10 -10.74
N TRP A 70 -17.57 -18.59 -11.16
CA TRP A 70 -16.27 -19.15 -10.85
C TRP A 70 -15.93 -19.03 -9.36
N ILE A 71 -16.00 -17.83 -8.77
CA ILE A 71 -15.74 -17.59 -7.34
C ILE A 71 -16.65 -18.46 -6.47
N ALA A 72 -17.94 -18.57 -6.81
CA ALA A 72 -18.91 -19.38 -6.06
C ALA A 72 -18.61 -20.88 -6.08
N SER A 73 -17.76 -21.34 -7.00
CA SER A 73 -17.39 -22.75 -7.14
C SER A 73 -16.15 -23.14 -6.32
N TRP A 74 -15.40 -22.17 -5.79
CA TRP A 74 -14.16 -22.43 -5.06
C TRP A 74 -14.37 -23.32 -3.84
N GLY A 75 -13.45 -24.26 -3.63
CA GLY A 75 -13.48 -25.18 -2.47
C GLY A 75 -14.55 -26.27 -2.57
N LYS A 76 -15.20 -26.42 -3.74
CA LYS A 76 -16.17 -27.49 -4.02
C LYS A 76 -15.58 -28.48 -5.01
N LYS A 77 -16.10 -29.72 -5.01
CA LYS A 77 -15.68 -30.77 -5.98
C LYS A 77 -15.84 -30.39 -7.46
N GLY A 78 -16.63 -29.36 -7.77
CA GLY A 78 -16.90 -28.87 -9.13
C GLY A 78 -16.36 -27.46 -9.38
N GLU A 79 -15.19 -27.14 -8.84
CA GLU A 79 -14.55 -25.83 -9.05
C GLU A 79 -14.34 -25.56 -10.56
N LYS A 80 -14.83 -24.40 -11.00
CA LYS A 80 -14.76 -23.95 -12.39
C LYS A 80 -13.38 -23.39 -12.71
N LYS A 81 -13.06 -23.30 -14.00
CA LYS A 81 -11.84 -22.61 -14.46
C LYS A 81 -12.04 -21.09 -14.41
N PRO A 82 -10.98 -20.31 -14.18
CA PRO A 82 -11.07 -18.85 -14.28
C PRO A 82 -11.54 -18.42 -15.66
N PRO A 83 -12.43 -17.42 -15.75
CA PRO A 83 -12.80 -16.81 -17.03
C PRO A 83 -11.61 -16.08 -17.65
N ARG A 84 -11.65 -15.86 -18.97
CA ARG A 84 -10.57 -15.27 -19.76
C ARG A 84 -10.76 -13.79 -20.03
#